data_AF-A0A2E5JAV0-F1
#
_entry.id   AF-A0A2E5JAV0-F1
#
_cell.length_a   1.000
_cell.length_b   1.000
_cell.length_c   1.000
_cell.angle_alpha   90.00
_cell.angle_beta   90.00
_cell.angle_gamma   90.00
#
_symmetry.space_group_name_H-M   'P 1'
#
loop_
_entity.id
_entity.type
_entity.pdbx_description
1 polymer ?
#
loop_
_entity_poly.entity_id
_entity_poly.type
_entity_poly.pdbx_seq_one_letter_code
_entity_poly.pdbx_strand_id
1 'polypeptide(L)'
;MMKRIIFILIFFISCSKEKECVTIEIKEESGGNYYFYFRPNYRPNSQSNFISGTGLSSNYASGKVSKEVYENYVIGDEYCF
;
A
#
# COMPACT_ATOMS: atom_id res chain seq x y z
N MET A 1 56.51 -8.42 -9.96
CA MET A 1 55.52 -9.40 -9.50
C MET A 1 55.00 -8.97 -8.13
N MET A 2 53.76 -8.48 -8.04
CA MET A 2 52.80 -8.78 -6.97
C MET A 2 51.52 -7.98 -7.22
N LYS A 3 50.42 -8.71 -7.26
CA LYS A 3 49.07 -8.32 -7.67
C LYS A 3 48.52 -7.23 -6.75
N ARG A 4 48.05 -6.11 -7.33
CA ARG A 4 47.09 -5.24 -6.64
C ARG A 4 45.74 -5.96 -6.64
N ILE A 5 45.43 -6.64 -5.54
CA ILE A 5 44.11 -7.23 -5.31
C ILE A 5 43.18 -6.07 -4.93
N ILE A 6 42.39 -5.62 -5.91
CA ILE A 6 41.29 -4.69 -5.66
C ILE A 6 40.12 -5.53 -5.13
N PHE A 7 39.85 -5.42 -3.84
CA PHE A 7 38.62 -5.93 -3.24
C PHE A 7 37.47 -4.98 -3.60
N ILE A 8 36.64 -5.37 -4.57
CA ILE A 8 35.37 -4.70 -4.84
C ILE A 8 34.36 -5.26 -3.84
N LEU A 9 34.13 -4.52 -2.75
CA LEU A 9 32.95 -4.74 -1.89
C LEU A 9 31.73 -4.18 -2.62
N ILE A 10 30.95 -5.08 -3.24
CA ILE A 10 29.63 -4.75 -3.76
C ILE A 10 28.70 -4.60 -2.55
N PHE A 11 28.33 -3.36 -2.24
CA PHE A 11 27.28 -3.06 -1.27
C PHE A 11 25.95 -3.61 -1.81
N PHE A 12 25.46 -4.70 -1.21
CA PHE A 12 24.07 -5.12 -1.36
C PHE A 12 23.20 -4.11 -0.61
N ILE A 13 22.80 -3.04 -1.30
CA ILE A 13 21.79 -2.12 -0.81
C ILE A 13 20.46 -2.89 -0.84
N SER A 14 20.14 -3.58 0.25
CA SER A 14 18.83 -4.15 0.49
C SER A 14 17.81 -3.01 0.49
N CYS A 15 17.11 -2.80 -0.62
CA CYS A 15 15.95 -1.94 -0.66
C CYS A 15 14.82 -2.67 0.09
N SER A 16 14.80 -2.57 1.41
CA SER A 16 13.60 -2.89 2.18
C SER A 16 12.63 -1.75 1.94
N LYS A 17 11.65 -1.94 1.05
CA LYS A 17 10.50 -1.06 1.04
C LYS A 17 9.84 -1.17 2.41
N GLU A 18 9.73 -0.05 3.12
CA GLU A 18 8.93 0.01 4.33
C GLU A 18 7.53 -0.45 3.96
N LYS A 19 7.05 -1.50 4.64
CA LYS A 19 5.68 -1.99 4.45
C LYS A 19 4.74 -0.95 5.04
N GLU A 20 3.83 -0.44 4.22
CA GLU A 20 2.79 0.47 4.72
C GLU A 20 1.60 -0.38 5.16
N CYS A 21 1.14 -0.16 6.40
CA CYS A 21 0.02 -0.87 6.98
C CYS A 21 -1.16 0.08 7.17
N VAL A 22 -2.35 -0.39 6.84
CA VAL A 22 -3.60 0.39 6.89
C VAL A 22 -4.70 -0.42 7.54
N THR A 23 -5.60 0.24 8.26
CA THR A 23 -6.80 -0.39 8.81
C THR A 23 -7.89 -0.42 7.76
N ILE A 24 -8.45 -1.60 7.50
CA ILE A 24 -9.55 -1.77 6.54
C ILE A 24 -10.83 -1.19 7.16
N GLU A 25 -11.36 -0.13 6.56
CA GLU A 25 -12.59 0.53 7.03
C GLU A 25 -13.82 0.01 6.28
N ILE A 26 -13.66 -0.27 4.99
CA ILE A 26 -14.75 -0.73 4.12
C ILE A 26 -14.22 -1.79 3.16
N LYS A 27 -15.09 -2.75 2.86
CA LYS A 27 -14.87 -3.81 1.87
C LYS A 27 -15.95 -3.71 0.79
N GLU A 28 -15.54 -3.67 -0.48
CA GLU A 28 -16.46 -3.62 -1.63
C GLU A 28 -16.11 -4.69 -2.66
N GLU A 29 -17.14 -5.38 -3.18
CA GLU A 29 -17.05 -6.23 -4.36
C GLU A 29 -17.83 -5.56 -5.50
N SER A 30 -17.16 -5.36 -6.64
CA SER A 30 -17.77 -4.73 -7.81
C SER A 30 -17.26 -5.35 -9.10
N GLY A 31 -18.17 -5.95 -9.88
CA GLY A 31 -17.86 -6.57 -11.17
C GLY A 31 -16.79 -7.68 -11.09
N GLY A 32 -16.77 -8.47 -10.00
CA GLY A 32 -15.78 -9.53 -9.76
C GLY A 32 -14.41 -9.02 -9.28
N ASN A 33 -14.30 -7.75 -8.93
CA ASN A 33 -13.12 -7.15 -8.32
C ASN A 33 -13.38 -6.87 -6.83
N TYR A 34 -12.33 -6.95 -6.03
CA TYR A 34 -12.39 -6.85 -4.58
C TYR A 34 -11.53 -5.68 -4.11
N TYR A 35 -12.09 -4.82 -3.27
CA TYR A 35 -11.43 -3.59 -2.83
C TYR A 35 -11.49 -3.44 -1.30
N PHE A 36 -10.38 -2.98 -0.74
CA PHE A 36 -10.33 -2.43 0.62
C PHE A 36 -10.28 -0.92 0.52
N TYR A 37 -11.06 -0.24 1.35
CA TYR A 37 -10.96 1.20 1.54
C TYR A 37 -10.49 1.50 2.95
N PHE A 38 -9.63 2.49 3.05
CA PHE A 38 -8.97 2.88 4.29
C PHE A 38 -8.71 4.38 4.28
N ARG A 39 -8.54 4.98 5.46
CA ARG A 39 -8.15 6.38 5.55
C ARG A 39 -6.65 6.49 5.28
N PRO A 40 -6.22 7.33 4.32
CA PRO A 40 -4.79 7.54 4.11
C PRO A 40 -4.22 8.23 5.36
N ASN A 41 -3.09 7.74 5.87
CA ASN A 41 -2.35 8.36 6.98
C ASN A 41 -1.64 9.66 6.57
N TYR A 42 -2.11 10.33 5.52
CA TYR A 42 -1.54 11.58 5.06
C TYR A 42 -1.86 12.67 6.09
N ARG A 43 -0.82 13.29 6.66
CA ARG A 43 -1.00 14.60 7.31
C ARG A 43 -1.61 15.51 6.26
N PRO A 44 -2.76 16.18 6.51
CA PRO A 44 -3.35 17.05 5.53
C PRO A 44 -2.35 18.16 5.20
N ASN A 45 -1.75 18.12 4.02
CA ASN A 45 -1.29 19.34 3.39
C ASN A 45 -2.54 20.03 2.84
N SER A 46 -2.53 21.35 2.77
CA SER A 46 -3.68 22.18 2.36
C SER A 46 -4.12 21.98 0.90
N GLN A 47 -3.55 21.00 0.18
CA GLN A 47 -3.90 20.70 -1.21
C GLN A 47 -4.91 19.54 -1.23
N SER A 48 -6.20 19.89 -1.28
CA SER A 48 -7.26 18.91 -1.48
C SER A 48 -7.11 18.23 -2.85
N ASN A 49 -6.71 16.97 -2.87
CA ASN A 49 -6.79 16.14 -4.07
C ASN A 49 -8.24 15.63 -4.20
N PHE A 50 -9.08 16.40 -4.89
CA PHE A 50 -10.40 15.93 -5.32
C PHE A 50 -10.21 14.84 -6.38
N ILE A 51 -10.32 13.57 -5.99
CA ILE A 51 -10.53 12.49 -6.95
C ILE A 51 -12.01 12.51 -7.32
N SER A 52 -12.30 13.08 -8.49
CA SER A 52 -13.63 13.14 -9.09
C SER A 52 -14.12 11.75 -9.46
N GLY A 53 -14.86 11.11 -8.55
CA GLY A 53 -15.58 9.87 -8.79
C GLY A 53 -16.69 9.72 -7.76
N THR A 54 -17.94 9.68 -8.23
CA THR A 54 -19.14 9.42 -7.42
C THR A 54 -18.99 8.09 -6.68
N GLY A 55 -18.72 8.12 -5.36
CA GLY A 55 -18.80 6.90 -4.54
C GLY A 55 -18.20 6.99 -3.14
N LEU A 56 -17.03 7.60 -2.96
CA LEU A 56 -16.42 7.73 -1.65
C LEU A 56 -15.92 9.16 -1.44
N SER A 57 -16.14 9.70 -0.24
CA SER A 57 -15.56 11.00 0.14
C SER A 57 -14.06 10.96 -0.11
N SER A 58 -13.45 12.10 -0.48
CA SER A 58 -12.00 12.27 -0.69
C SER A 58 -11.11 11.87 0.50
N ASN A 59 -11.73 11.44 1.62
CA ASN A 59 -11.08 10.97 2.84
C ASN A 59 -10.67 9.49 2.79
N TYR A 60 -11.02 8.73 1.74
CA TYR A 60 -10.68 7.32 1.62
C TYR A 60 -9.77 7.04 0.42
N ALA A 61 -8.73 6.27 0.66
CA ALA A 61 -7.95 5.60 -0.36
C ALA A 61 -8.47 4.17 -0.56
N SER A 62 -8.19 3.58 -1.72
CA SER A 62 -8.63 2.23 -2.06
C SER A 62 -7.48 1.37 -2.59
N GLY A 63 -7.45 0.11 -2.18
CA GLY A 63 -6.55 -0.91 -2.71
C GLY A 63 -7.33 -2.08 -3.28
N LYS A 64 -7.07 -2.44 -4.54
CA LYS A 64 -7.60 -3.68 -5.14
C LYS A 64 -6.82 -4.88 -4.62
N VAL A 65 -7.52 -5.92 -4.21
CA VAL A 65 -6.95 -7.17 -3.70
C VAL A 65 -7.49 -8.38 -4.47
N SER A 66 -6.87 -9.54 -4.29
CA SER A 66 -7.42 -10.81 -4.77
C SER A 66 -8.63 -11.22 -3.93
N LYS A 67 -9.47 -12.11 -4.46
CA LYS A 67 -10.60 -12.68 -3.73
C LYS A 67 -10.16 -13.36 -2.43
N GLU A 68 -9.09 -14.15 -2.49
CA GLU A 68 -8.55 -14.85 -1.34
C GLU A 68 -8.14 -13.88 -0.22
N VAL A 69 -7.42 -12.79 -0.56
CA VAL A 69 -7.08 -11.76 0.42
C VAL A 69 -8.33 -11.08 0.95
N TYR A 70 -9.30 -10.77 0.09
CA TYR A 70 -10.56 -10.18 0.51
C TYR A 70 -11.33 -11.06 1.50
N GLU A 71 -11.36 -12.37 1.31
CA GLU A 71 -12.07 -13.31 2.19
C GLU A 71 -11.34 -13.54 3.52
N ASN A 72 -10.01 -13.47 3.53
CA ASN A 72 -9.18 -13.72 4.71
C ASN A 72 -9.11 -12.55 5.71
N TYR A 73 -9.51 -11.34 5.31
CA TYR A 73 -9.48 -10.15 6.17
C TYR A 73 -10.89 -9.65 6.46
N VAL A 74 -11.09 -9.07 7.64
CA VAL A 74 -12.34 -8.42 8.04
C VAL A 74 -12.17 -6.91 8.18
N ILE A 75 -13.30 -6.18 8.22
CA ILE A 75 -13.29 -4.75 8.53
C ILE A 75 -12.74 -4.57 9.94
N GLY A 76 -11.79 -3.65 10.11
CA GLY A 76 -11.03 -3.42 11.34
C GLY A 76 -9.65 -4.08 11.36
N ASP A 77 -9.37 -5.03 10.47
CA ASP A 77 -8.04 -5.64 10.38
C ASP A 77 -7.00 -4.68 9.81
N GLU A 78 -5.76 -4.88 10.21
CA GLU A 78 -4.59 -4.22 9.61
C GLU A 78 -4.10 -5.02 8.40
N TYR A 79 -3.96 -4.34 7.26
CA TYR A 79 -3.43 -4.90 6.02
C TYR A 79 -2.16 -4.15 5.61
N CYS A 80 -1.07 -4.88 5.38
CA CYS A 80 0.22 -4.31 5.00
C CYS A 80 0.59 -4.69 3.56
N PHE A 81 1.07 -3.71 2.77
CA PHE A 81 1.43 -3.88 1.37
C PHE A 81 2.80 -3.27 1.00
#